data_AF-A0A2A5C6N3-F1
#
_entry.id   AF-A0A2A5C6N3-F1
#
_cell.length_a   1.000
_cell.length_b   1.000
_cell.length_c   1.000
_cell.angle_alpha   90.00
_cell.angle_beta   90.00
_cell.angle_gamma   90.00
#
_symmetry.space_group_name_H-M   'P 1'
#
loop_
_entity.id
_entity.type
_entity.pdbx_description
1 polymer ?
#
loop_
_entity_poly.entity_id
_entity_poly.type
_entity_poly.pdbx_seq_one_letter_code
_entity_poly.pdbx_strand_id
1 'polypeptide(L)'
;MAFKLLGAVTSTGVSVSKDLGKVVSHHTVQITTTGDPTAVTVDLEASLDNETFIQIGTHPFPAEDITAGNAMFHVIDKPVQFIQLNLTTLTGGTAPTVSAFYDHVV
;
A
#
# COMPACT_ATOMS: atom_id res chain seq x y z
N MET A 1 13.21 -7.16 -3.80
CA MET A 1 12.32 -8.13 -4.50
C MET A 1 10.92 -7.70 -4.14
N ALA A 2 10.14 -7.24 -5.12
CA ALA A 2 8.83 -6.69 -4.84
C ALA A 2 7.81 -7.77 -4.46
N PHE A 3 7.01 -7.51 -3.43
CA PHE A 3 5.89 -8.33 -2.98
C PHE A 3 4.57 -7.68 -3.39
N LYS A 4 3.67 -8.45 -4.01
CA LYS A 4 2.30 -7.99 -4.27
C LYS A 4 1.49 -8.07 -2.97
N LEU A 5 1.03 -6.94 -2.45
CA LEU A 5 0.19 -6.85 -1.26
C LEU A 5 -1.30 -6.76 -1.62
N LEU A 6 -1.65 -5.95 -2.63
CA LEU A 6 -3.01 -5.89 -3.18
C LEU A 6 -3.00 -6.33 -4.65
N GLY A 7 -4.02 -7.07 -5.08
CA GLY A 7 -4.15 -7.54 -6.46
C GLY A 7 -5.50 -7.19 -7.07
N ALA A 8 -5.55 -6.11 -7.84
CA ALA A 8 -6.74 -5.59 -8.52
C ALA A 8 -8.01 -5.60 -7.64
N VAL A 9 -7.88 -5.11 -6.40
CA VAL A 9 -8.99 -5.07 -5.45
C VAL A 9 -9.98 -3.98 -5.86
N THR A 10 -11.28 -4.27 -5.69
CA THR A 10 -12.40 -3.38 -6.06
C THR A 10 -13.10 -2.77 -4.85
N SER A 11 -12.65 -3.10 -3.64
CA SER A 11 -13.21 -2.61 -2.38
C SER A 11 -12.10 -2.31 -1.39
N THR A 12 -12.37 -1.40 -0.45
CA THR A 12 -11.50 -1.11 0.70
C THR A 12 -11.27 -2.34 1.56
N GLY A 13 -10.13 -2.39 2.23
CA GLY A 13 -9.76 -3.48 3.14
C GLY A 13 -8.27 -3.68 3.28
N VAL A 14 -7.91 -4.55 4.22
CA VAL A 14 -6.54 -4.88 4.58
C VAL A 14 -6.03 -6.04 3.71
N SER A 15 -4.79 -5.97 3.26
CA SER A 15 -4.10 -7.07 2.60
C SER A 15 -3.79 -8.22 3.57
N VAL A 16 -3.37 -9.36 3.03
CA VAL A 16 -2.68 -10.37 3.84
C VAL A 16 -1.36 -9.77 4.32
N SER A 17 -0.98 -10.04 5.56
CA SER A 17 0.31 -9.62 6.09
C SER A 17 1.47 -10.34 5.42
N LYS A 18 2.62 -9.67 5.34
CA LYS A 18 3.83 -10.17 4.73
C LYS A 18 4.99 -10.11 5.72
N ASP A 19 5.57 -11.28 6.00
CA ASP A 19 6.85 -11.39 6.69
C ASP A 19 8.00 -11.02 5.74
N LEU A 20 8.84 -10.08 6.19
CA LEU A 20 10.03 -9.63 5.48
C LEU A 20 11.26 -10.50 5.78
N GLY A 21 11.18 -11.42 6.76
CA GLY A 21 12.25 -12.32 7.20
C GLY A 21 13.36 -11.65 8.01
N LYS A 22 13.31 -10.32 8.15
CA LYS A 22 14.20 -9.49 8.95
C LYS A 22 13.52 -8.15 9.23
N VAL A 23 14.03 -7.43 10.22
CA VAL A 23 13.65 -6.03 10.46
C VAL A 23 14.20 -5.16 9.33
N VAL A 24 13.34 -4.32 8.75
CA VAL A 24 13.70 -3.36 7.70
C VAL A 24 13.10 -2.00 8.02
N SER A 25 13.81 -0.92 7.69
CA SER A 25 13.41 0.46 8.07
C SER A 25 12.96 1.33 6.90
N HIS A 26 13.25 0.93 5.65
CA HIS A 26 12.93 1.68 4.44
C HIS A 26 11.95 0.92 3.58
N HIS A 27 10.82 1.54 3.31
CA HIS A 27 9.67 0.94 2.65
C HIS A 27 9.31 1.76 1.43
N THR A 28 9.08 1.08 0.32
CA THR A 28 8.56 1.67 -0.91
C THR A 28 7.30 0.91 -1.30
N VAL A 29 6.22 1.64 -1.54
CA VAL A 29 4.98 1.08 -2.04
C VAL A 29 4.66 1.74 -3.37
N GLN A 30 4.49 0.91 -4.39
CA GLN A 30 3.96 1.28 -5.68
C GLN A 30 2.48 0.91 -5.73
N ILE A 31 1.65 1.87 -6.11
CA ILE A 31 0.23 1.69 -6.38
C ILE A 31 0.01 1.75 -7.90
N THR A 32 -0.87 0.90 -8.39
CA THR A 32 -1.37 0.94 -9.77
C THR A 32 -2.88 0.90 -9.74
N THR A 33 -3.51 1.79 -10.50
CA THR A 33 -4.95 1.96 -10.58
C THR A 33 -5.47 1.68 -11.98
N THR A 34 -6.68 1.17 -12.09
CA THR A 34 -7.44 1.09 -13.34
C THR A 34 -8.85 1.61 -13.13
N GLY A 35 -9.56 1.95 -14.21
CA GLY A 35 -10.96 2.37 -14.13
C GLY A 35 -11.15 3.78 -13.58
N ASP A 36 -10.10 4.61 -13.64
CA ASP A 36 -10.10 6.05 -13.34
C ASP A 36 -10.72 6.45 -11.98
N PRO A 37 -10.26 5.87 -10.85
CA PRO A 37 -10.67 6.34 -9.53
C PRO A 37 -10.27 7.81 -9.33
N THR A 38 -11.09 8.54 -8.57
CA THR A 38 -10.87 9.97 -8.27
C THR A 38 -10.23 10.20 -6.90
N ALA A 39 -10.28 9.19 -6.02
CA ALA A 39 -9.55 9.20 -4.76
C ALA A 39 -9.19 7.78 -4.35
N VAL A 40 -7.92 7.60 -3.97
CA VAL A 40 -7.39 6.37 -3.39
C VAL A 40 -6.61 6.72 -2.15
N THR A 41 -6.86 6.07 -1.02
CA THR A 41 -6.03 6.25 0.19
C THR A 41 -5.56 4.90 0.65
N VAL A 42 -4.25 4.78 0.87
CA VAL A 42 -3.64 3.57 1.39
C VAL A 42 -2.84 3.88 2.64
N ASP A 43 -2.97 2.99 3.61
CA ASP A 43 -2.22 2.99 4.85
C ASP A 43 -1.23 1.82 4.81
N LEU A 44 0.05 2.13 4.96
CA LEU A 44 1.07 1.13 5.25
C LEU A 44 1.03 0.85 6.74
N GLU A 45 0.65 -0.37 7.07
CA GLU A 45 0.57 -0.86 8.44
C GLU A 45 1.68 -1.87 8.68
N ALA A 46 2.21 -1.90 9.89
CA ALA A 46 3.33 -2.76 10.22
C ALA A 46 3.28 -3.29 11.64
N SER A 47 4.01 -4.38 11.86
CA SER A 47 4.03 -5.12 13.11
C SER A 47 5.41 -5.74 13.37
N LEU A 48 5.70 -6.00 14.63
CA LEU A 48 6.86 -6.78 15.09
C LEU A 48 6.47 -8.23 15.46
N ASP A 49 5.19 -8.50 15.70
CA ASP A 49 4.68 -9.78 16.20
C ASP A 49 3.69 -10.47 15.25
N ASN A 50 3.28 -9.81 14.16
CA ASN A 50 2.26 -10.24 13.22
C ASN A 50 0.84 -10.38 13.83
N GLU A 51 0.60 -9.79 15.00
CA GLU A 51 -0.70 -9.78 15.67
C GLU A 51 -1.26 -8.36 15.73
N THR A 52 -0.46 -7.41 16.20
CA THR A 52 -0.86 -6.01 16.33
C THR A 52 -0.21 -5.18 15.23
N PHE A 53 -1.02 -4.61 14.35
CA PHE A 53 -0.57 -3.74 13.28
C PHE A 53 -0.82 -2.27 13.62
N ILE A 54 0.21 -1.46 13.43
CA ILE A 54 0.15 0.00 13.58
C ILE A 54 0.37 0.66 12.23
N GLN A 55 -0.34 1.74 11.97
CA GLN A 55 -0.12 2.58 10.79
C GLN A 55 1.24 3.28 10.90
N ILE A 56 2.11 3.04 9.93
CA ILE A 56 3.44 3.67 9.84
C ILE A 56 3.54 4.72 8.73
N GLY A 57 2.57 4.74 7.81
CA GLY A 57 2.41 5.79 6.82
C GLY A 57 1.03 5.77 6.20
N THR A 58 0.53 6.94 5.81
CA THR A 58 -0.69 7.12 5.03
C THR A 58 -0.34 7.94 3.80
N HIS A 59 -0.88 7.54 2.68
CA HIS A 59 -0.76 8.33 1.47
C HIS A 59 -2.12 8.50 0.80
N PRO A 60 -2.69 9.72 0.81
CA PRO A 60 -3.82 10.05 -0.03
C PRO A 60 -3.32 10.30 -1.46
N PHE A 61 -3.91 9.60 -2.41
CA PHE A 61 -3.73 9.82 -3.84
C PHE A 61 -4.96 10.55 -4.40
N PRO A 62 -4.91 11.89 -4.53
CA PRO A 62 -5.91 12.64 -5.29
C PRO A 62 -5.88 12.23 -6.77
N ALA A 63 -6.95 12.54 -7.50
CA ALA A 63 -7.12 12.19 -8.92
C ALA A 63 -5.88 12.53 -9.79
N GLU A 64 -5.25 13.69 -9.53
CA GLU A 64 -4.05 14.15 -10.24
C GLU A 64 -2.84 13.21 -10.10
N ASP A 65 -2.66 12.56 -8.94
CA ASP A 65 -1.54 11.65 -8.69
C ASP A 65 -1.73 10.27 -9.33
N ILE A 66 -2.99 9.87 -9.57
CA ILE A 66 -3.36 8.56 -10.14
C ILE A 66 -3.84 8.64 -11.58
N THR A 67 -3.80 9.82 -12.20
CA THR A 67 -4.13 10.02 -13.63
C THR A 67 -3.17 9.24 -14.54
N ALA A 68 -1.91 9.05 -14.11
CA ALA A 68 -0.94 8.22 -14.83
C ALA A 68 -1.21 6.70 -14.69
N GLY A 69 -2.15 6.30 -13.83
CA GLY A 69 -2.45 4.90 -13.50
C GLY A 69 -1.43 4.27 -12.54
N ASN A 70 -0.40 5.00 -12.13
CA ASN A 70 0.64 4.52 -11.22
C ASN A 70 1.21 5.65 -10.36
N ALA A 71 1.49 5.34 -9.10
CA ALA A 71 2.13 6.25 -8.16
C ALA A 71 2.97 5.48 -7.14
N MET A 72 3.91 6.16 -6.48
CA MET A 72 4.77 5.56 -5.46
C MET A 72 4.90 6.47 -4.26
N PHE A 73 4.98 5.87 -3.07
CA PHE A 73 5.35 6.58 -1.85
C PHE A 73 6.35 5.79 -1.05
N HIS A 74 7.06 6.50 -0.18
CA HIS A 74 8.13 5.94 0.65
C HIS A 74 7.87 6.23 2.13
N VAL A 75 8.18 5.27 2.98
CA VAL A 75 8.21 5.43 4.44
C VAL A 75 9.59 5.01 4.92
N ILE A 76 10.28 5.92 5.60
CA ILE A 76 11.68 5.75 6.04
C ILE A 76 11.78 5.78 7.57
N ASP A 77 12.87 5.23 8.11
CA ASP A 77 13.17 5.16 9.54
C ASP A 77 12.07 4.49 10.40
N LYS A 78 11.43 3.45 9.87
CA LYS A 78 10.40 2.66 10.57
C LYS A 78 10.79 1.18 10.66
N PRO A 79 11.61 0.75 11.63
CA PRO A 79 12.08 -0.63 11.71
C PRO A 79 10.95 -1.61 12.05
N VAL A 80 10.58 -2.48 11.10
CA VAL A 80 9.50 -3.47 11.25
C VAL A 80 9.81 -4.79 10.52
N GLN A 81 9.18 -5.90 10.92
CA GLN A 81 9.37 -7.21 10.28
C GLN A 81 8.15 -7.64 9.46
N PHE A 82 6.94 -7.28 9.89
CA PHE A 82 5.70 -7.60 9.19
C PHE A 82 5.06 -6.34 8.65
N ILE A 83 4.51 -6.44 7.45
CA ILE A 83 3.80 -5.33 6.81
C ILE A 83 2.46 -5.81 6.27
N GLN A 84 1.52 -4.90 6.16
CA GLN A 84 0.30 -5.07 5.37
C GLN A 84 -0.10 -3.71 4.80
N LEU A 85 -0.92 -3.71 3.77
CA LEU A 85 -1.46 -2.50 3.19
C LEU A 85 -2.97 -2.47 3.39
N ASN A 86 -3.48 -1.37 3.92
CA ASN A 86 -4.90 -1.15 4.12
C ASN A 86 -5.40 -0.09 3.15
N LEU A 87 -6.23 -0.51 2.19
CA LEU A 87 -6.91 0.40 1.28
C LEU A 87 -8.12 0.99 2.01
N THR A 88 -8.03 2.23 2.44
CA THR A 88 -9.08 2.88 3.25
C THR A 88 -10.02 3.75 2.44
N THR A 89 -9.64 4.16 1.23
CA THR A 89 -10.52 4.88 0.30
C THR A 89 -10.32 4.38 -1.12
N LEU A 90 -11.41 4.10 -1.82
CA LEU A 90 -11.47 3.85 -3.26
C LEU A 90 -12.80 4.40 -3.78
N THR A 91 -12.77 5.50 -4.52
CA THR A 91 -13.98 6.14 -5.02
C THR A 91 -13.81 6.69 -6.44
N GLY A 92 -14.94 6.95 -7.10
CA GLY A 92 -14.99 7.44 -8.48
C GLY A 92 -14.70 6.36 -9.52
N GLY A 93 -14.74 6.76 -10.79
CA GLY A 93 -14.39 5.88 -11.90
C GLY A 93 -15.45 4.84 -12.29
N THR A 94 -15.11 4.00 -13.27
CA THR A 94 -15.94 2.87 -13.73
C THR A 94 -15.20 1.58 -13.42
N ALA A 95 -15.74 0.78 -12.49
CA ALA A 95 -15.11 -0.44 -11.99
C ALA A 95 -13.63 -0.22 -11.57
N PRO A 96 -13.35 0.72 -10.64
CA PRO A 96 -11.99 1.05 -10.28
C PRO A 96 -11.31 -0.14 -9.59
N THR A 97 -10.03 -0.38 -9.91
CA THR A 97 -9.23 -1.38 -9.22
C THR A 97 -7.92 -0.80 -8.71
N VAL A 98 -7.41 -1.35 -7.60
CA VAL A 98 -6.12 -1.00 -7.02
C VAL A 98 -5.25 -2.25 -6.91
N SER A 99 -4.02 -2.15 -7.39
CA SER A 99 -2.95 -3.11 -7.14
C SER A 99 -1.81 -2.42 -6.41
N ALA A 100 -1.14 -3.15 -5.52
CA ALA A 100 -0.05 -2.60 -4.75
C ALA A 100 1.13 -3.56 -4.67
N PHE A 101 2.32 -3.03 -4.90
CA PHE A 101 3.59 -3.73 -4.76
C PHE A 101 4.43 -3.02 -3.71
N TYR A 102 5.00 -3.80 -2.81
CA TYR A 102 5.93 -3.32 -1.81
C TYR A 102 7.34 -3.79 -2.13
N ASP A 103 8.35 -2.93 -1.97
CA ASP A 103 9.74 -3.35 -1.85
C ASP A 103 10.41 -2.62 -0.68
N HIS A 104 11.52 -3.19 -0.22
CA HIS A 104 12.38 -2.56 0.77
C HIS A 104 13.75 -2.27 0.17
N VAL A 105 14.34 -1.15 0.58
CA VAL A 105 15.72 -0.82 0.21
C VAL A 105 16.62 -1.27 1.35
N VAL A 106 17.62 -2.09 1.02
CA VAL A 106 18.64 -2.60 1.95
C VAL A 106 19.73 -1.57 2.14
#